data_AF-A0A963JJD4-F1
#
_entry.id   AF-A0A963JJD4-F1
#
_cell.length_a   1.000
_cell.length_b   1.000
_cell.length_c   1.000
_cell.angle_alpha   90.00
_cell.angle_beta   90.00
_cell.angle_gamma   90.00
#
_symmetry.space_group_name_H-M   'P 1'
#
loop_
_entity.id
_entity.type
_entity.pdbx_description
1 polymer ?
#
loop_
_entity_poly.entity_id
_entity_poly.type
_entity_poly.pdbx_seq_one_letter_code
_entity_poly.pdbx_strand_id
1 'polypeptide(L)'
;MYRLIVMNGCRILQKYDQEWKTTGLIKRVEGDIKPGIYNLFLSESVQKNQSYRGLLLFVDKKENIIYQKTGQGYVKHDARFFGKKPPIGKIVTIQYRGGAEAQVINN
;
A
#
# COMPACT_ATOMS: atom_id res chain seq x y z
N MET A 1 -12.17 -8.31 1.81
CA MET A 1 -10.97 -8.08 2.63
C MET A 1 -9.75 -8.48 1.82
N TYR A 2 -8.70 -7.64 1.73
CA TYR A 2 -7.50 -7.95 0.94
C TYR A 2 -6.31 -8.30 1.82
N ARG A 3 -5.47 -9.23 1.36
CA ARG A 3 -4.11 -9.46 1.89
C ARG A 3 -3.13 -9.59 0.74
N LEU A 4 -1.89 -9.17 0.99
CA LEU A 4 -0.78 -9.41 0.08
C LEU A 4 0.12 -10.48 0.70
N ILE A 5 0.37 -11.56 -0.04
CA ILE A 5 1.33 -12.60 0.33
C ILE A 5 2.59 -12.36 -0.47
N VAL A 6 3.75 -12.31 0.20
CA VAL A 6 5.06 -12.23 -0.44
C VAL A 6 5.85 -13.48 -0.09
N MET A 7 6.25 -14.24 -1.11
CA MET A 7 7.06 -15.45 -0.96
C MET A 7 7.92 -15.63 -2.20
N ASN A 8 9.17 -16.10 -2.01
CA ASN A 8 10.11 -16.40 -3.09
C ASN A 8 10.31 -15.23 -4.09
N GLY A 9 10.30 -13.99 -3.57
CA GLY A 9 10.45 -12.78 -4.39
C GLY A 9 9.24 -12.47 -5.29
N CYS A 10 8.10 -13.11 -5.05
CA CYS A 10 6.83 -12.85 -5.72
C CYS A 10 5.79 -12.37 -4.72
N ARG A 11 4.88 -11.50 -5.17
CA ARG A 11 3.71 -11.03 -4.44
C ARG A 11 2.43 -11.54 -5.09
N ILE A 12 1.46 -11.89 -4.25
CA ILE A 12 0.15 -12.42 -4.61
C ILE A 12 -0.89 -11.60 -3.86
N LEU A 13 -1.84 -10.99 -4.57
CA LEU A 13 -2.99 -10.36 -3.94
C LEU A 13 -4.09 -11.39 -3.76
N GLN A 14 -4.64 -11.48 -2.55
CA GLN A 14 -5.78 -12.32 -2.26
C GLN A 14 -6.93 -11.49 -1.71
N LYS A 15 -8.15 -11.86 -2.11
CA LYS A 15 -9.40 -11.32 -1.58
C LYS A 15 -10.16 -12.43 -0.87
N TYR A 16 -10.64 -12.14 0.33
CA TYR A 16 -11.58 -13.01 1.01
C TYR A 16 -12.98 -12.85 0.41
N ASP A 17 -13.54 -13.96 -0.05
CA ASP A 17 -14.90 -14.13 -0.57
C ASP A 17 -15.36 -15.56 -0.25
N GLN A 18 -15.89 -15.76 0.96
CA GLN A 18 -16.17 -17.06 1.62
C GLN A 18 -14.93 -17.92 1.87
N GLU A 19 -13.92 -17.82 1.02
CA GLU A 19 -12.57 -18.37 1.15
C GLU A 19 -11.54 -17.36 0.60
N TRP A 20 -10.25 -17.58 0.86
CA TRP A 20 -9.19 -16.76 0.30
C TRP A 20 -8.93 -17.11 -1.16
N LYS A 21 -9.28 -16.21 -2.07
CA LYS A 21 -9.05 -16.37 -3.51
C LYS A 21 -7.93 -15.46 -3.98
N THR A 22 -7.06 -15.96 -4.86
CA THR A 22 -6.07 -15.12 -5.54
C THR A 22 -6.77 -14.23 -6.55
N THR A 23 -6.63 -12.91 -6.38
CA THR A 23 -7.26 -11.90 -7.23
C THR A 23 -6.17 -11.08 -7.90
N GLY A 24 -5.70 -11.53 -9.06
CA GLY A 24 -4.68 -10.85 -9.86
C GLY A 24 -3.48 -11.74 -10.20
N LEU A 25 -2.54 -11.16 -10.96
CA LEU A 25 -1.32 -11.84 -11.40
C LEU A 25 -0.29 -11.91 -10.26
N ILE A 26 0.39 -13.06 -10.16
CA ILE A 26 1.61 -13.22 -9.36
C ILE A 26 2.68 -12.32 -10.00
N LYS A 27 3.17 -11.32 -9.25
CA LYS A 27 4.18 -10.37 -9.75
C LYS A 27 5.43 -10.46 -8.93
N ARG A 28 6.59 -10.13 -9.52
CA ARG A 28 7.82 -9.95 -8.73
C ARG A 28 7.59 -8.87 -7.67
N VAL A 29 8.19 -9.10 -6.51
CA VAL A 29 8.21 -8.13 -5.42
C VAL A 29 9.09 -6.95 -5.84
N GLU A 30 8.65 -5.74 -5.53
CA GLU A 30 9.39 -4.50 -5.82
C GLU A 30 10.17 -4.10 -4.56
N GLY A 31 11.42 -3.66 -4.74
CA GLY A 31 12.22 -3.03 -3.70
C GLY A 31 12.35 -3.85 -2.40
N ASP A 32 12.09 -3.19 -1.28
CA ASP A 32 12.43 -3.64 0.07
C ASP A 32 11.32 -4.45 0.75
N ILE A 33 10.26 -4.86 0.01
CA ILE A 33 9.17 -5.65 0.59
C ILE A 33 9.68 -7.07 0.88
N LYS A 34 9.75 -7.41 2.18
CA LYS A 34 10.22 -8.71 2.64
C LYS A 34 9.15 -9.80 2.48
N PRO A 35 9.54 -11.09 2.44
CA PRO A 35 8.60 -12.19 2.53
C PRO A 35 7.70 -12.08 3.78
N GLY A 36 6.42 -12.45 3.64
CA GLY A 36 5.44 -12.36 4.71
C GLY A 36 4.00 -12.17 4.21
N ILE A 37 3.06 -12.16 5.15
CA ILE A 37 1.64 -11.86 4.91
C ILE A 37 1.35 -10.44 5.39
N TYR A 38 0.90 -9.58 4.48
CA TYR A 38 0.55 -8.20 4.76
C TYR A 38 -0.98 -8.06 4.71
N ASN A 39 -1.59 -7.85 5.87
CA ASN A 39 -3.05 -7.80 6.04
C ASN A 39 -3.61 -6.42 5.68
N LEU A 40 -3.78 -6.16 4.38
CA LEU A 40 -4.28 -4.87 3.86
C LEU A 40 -5.69 -4.52 4.33
N PHE A 41 -6.47 -5.50 4.77
CA PHE A 41 -7.81 -5.25 5.35
C PHE A 41 -7.75 -4.54 6.70
N LEU A 42 -6.60 -4.55 7.39
CA LEU A 42 -6.38 -3.78 8.62
C LEU A 42 -6.05 -2.31 8.32
N SER A 43 -6.02 -1.88 7.06
CA SER A 43 -5.64 -0.53 6.70
C SER A 43 -6.69 0.51 7.07
N GLU A 44 -6.26 1.46 7.90
CA GLU A 44 -7.04 2.63 8.29
C GLU A 44 -6.90 3.76 7.27
N SER A 45 -7.97 4.52 7.06
CA SER A 45 -7.93 5.69 6.19
C SER A 45 -7.08 6.79 6.82
N VAL A 46 -6.16 7.37 6.05
CA VAL A 46 -5.31 8.45 6.56
C VAL A 46 -6.08 9.75 6.86
N GLN A 47 -5.68 10.41 7.93
CA GLN A 47 -6.00 11.81 8.19
C GLN A 47 -5.03 12.72 7.43
N LYS A 48 -5.57 13.66 6.64
CA LYS A 48 -4.77 14.48 5.73
C LYS A 48 -3.89 15.55 6.41
N ASN A 49 -4.10 15.83 7.68
CA ASN A 49 -3.28 16.75 8.47
C ASN A 49 -2.04 16.07 9.10
N GLN A 50 -1.81 14.78 8.85
CA GLN A 50 -0.69 14.03 9.40
C GLN A 50 0.29 13.57 8.32
N SER A 51 1.49 13.19 8.75
CA SER A 51 2.53 12.59 7.90
C SER A 51 2.69 11.11 8.21
N TYR A 52 2.81 10.28 7.17
CA TYR A 52 2.89 8.83 7.29
C TYR A 52 4.20 8.33 6.69
N ARG A 53 5.13 7.90 7.56
CA ARG A 53 6.38 7.28 7.14
C ARG A 53 6.25 5.76 7.17
N GLY A 54 6.64 5.12 6.07
CA GLY A 54 6.49 3.67 5.96
C GLY A 54 6.75 3.11 4.56
N LEU A 55 6.75 1.79 4.49
CA LEU A 55 6.95 1.02 3.27
C LEU A 55 5.69 1.02 2.42
N LEU A 56 5.79 1.45 1.16
CA LEU A 56 4.70 1.33 0.20
C LEU A 56 4.57 -0.11 -0.31
N LEU A 57 3.39 -0.71 -0.14
CA LEU A 57 3.17 -2.13 -0.42
C LEU A 57 2.52 -2.36 -1.79
N PHE A 58 1.45 -1.63 -2.07
CA PHE A 58 0.57 -1.95 -3.20
C PHE A 58 -0.25 -0.73 -3.65
N VAL A 59 -0.51 -0.64 -4.96
CA VAL A 59 -1.52 0.26 -5.53
C VAL A 59 -2.64 -0.60 -6.12
N ASP A 60 -3.82 -0.50 -5.54
CA ASP A 60 -5.04 -1.03 -6.11
C ASP A 60 -5.64 0.00 -7.06
N LYS A 61 -5.42 -0.21 -8.37
CA LYS A 61 -5.96 0.67 -9.41
C LYS A 61 -7.48 0.58 -9.53
N LYS A 62 -8.08 -0.55 -9.15
CA LYS A 62 -9.53 -0.75 -9.27
C LYS A 62 -10.26 0.06 -8.20
N GLU A 63 -9.75 0.01 -6.98
CA GLU A 63 -10.35 0.71 -5.84
C GLU A 63 -9.78 2.12 -5.62
N ASN A 64 -8.80 2.55 -6.42
CA ASN A 64 -8.04 3.80 -6.24
C ASN A 64 -7.41 3.92 -4.83
N ILE A 65 -6.81 2.83 -4.35
CA ILE A 65 -6.19 2.78 -3.02
C ILE A 65 -4.69 2.53 -3.12
N ILE A 66 -3.92 3.23 -2.30
CA ILE A 66 -2.50 2.99 -2.08
C ILE A 66 -2.30 2.52 -0.65
N TYR A 67 -1.66 1.38 -0.48
CA TYR A 67 -1.41 0.77 0.83
C TYR A 67 0.02 1.00 1.29
N GLN A 68 0.17 1.47 2.53
CA GLN A 68 1.45 1.70 3.18
C GLN A 68 1.49 0.97 4.53
N LYS A 69 2.61 0.32 4.84
CA LYS A 69 2.91 -0.20 6.18
C LYS A 69 3.77 0.79 6.93
N THR A 70 3.23 1.37 7.98
CA THR A 70 3.92 2.31 8.88
C THR A 70 4.50 1.55 10.09
N GLY A 71 5.10 2.30 11.02
CA GLY A 71 5.49 1.74 12.33
C GLY A 71 4.28 1.40 13.21
N GLN A 72 3.15 2.08 13.01
CA GLN A 72 1.94 1.96 13.82
C GLN A 72 0.92 0.97 13.26
N GLY A 73 1.10 0.51 12.01
CA GLY A 73 0.18 -0.44 11.40
C GLY A 73 0.12 -0.30 9.89
N TYR A 74 -1.09 -0.45 9.33
CA TYR A 74 -1.35 -0.29 7.91
C TYR A 74 -2.24 0.92 7.70
N VAL A 75 -1.91 1.72 6.69
CA VAL A 75 -2.74 2.85 6.29
C VAL A 75 -3.06 2.75 4.80
N LYS A 76 -4.19 3.33 4.42
CA LYS A 76 -4.63 3.45 3.04
C LYS A 76 -4.81 4.91 2.66
N HIS A 77 -4.28 5.24 1.49
CA HIS A 77 -4.39 6.55 0.87
C HIS A 77 -5.29 6.45 -0.36
N ASP A 78 -6.06 7.50 -0.62
CA ASP A 78 -6.79 7.65 -1.87
C ASP A 78 -5.82 8.06 -2.98
N ALA A 79 -5.72 7.22 -4.02
CA ALA A 79 -4.80 7.39 -5.13
C ALA A 79 -5.07 8.66 -5.96
N ARG A 80 -6.29 9.22 -5.89
CA ARG A 80 -6.66 10.44 -6.62
C ARG A 80 -5.88 11.67 -6.17
N PHE A 81 -5.34 11.66 -4.95
CA PHE A 81 -4.51 12.77 -4.44
C PHE A 81 -3.05 12.68 -4.91
N PHE A 82 -2.66 11.66 -5.68
CA PHE A 82 -1.29 11.47 -6.14
C PHE A 82 -1.17 11.83 -7.61
N GLY A 83 -0.33 12.82 -7.95
CA GLY A 83 -0.07 13.20 -9.35
C GLY A 83 0.70 12.13 -10.14
N LYS A 84 1.34 11.18 -9.46
CA LYS A 84 2.05 10.05 -10.08
C LYS A 84 2.00 8.81 -9.20
N LYS A 85 2.17 7.63 -9.81
CA LYS A 85 2.28 6.37 -9.07
C LYS A 85 3.48 6.47 -8.10
N PRO A 86 3.28 6.21 -6.79
CA PRO A 86 4.37 6.30 -5.85
C PRO A 86 5.29 5.05 -5.96
N PRO A 87 6.54 5.15 -5.46
CA PRO A 87 7.51 4.07 -5.61
C PRO A 87 7.19 2.91 -4.67
N ILE A 88 6.58 1.86 -5.22
CA ILE A 88 6.28 0.65 -4.43
C ILE A 88 7.57 -0.04 -4.01
N GLY A 89 7.57 -0.57 -2.80
CA GLY A 89 8.73 -1.20 -2.19
C GLY A 89 9.78 -0.22 -1.67
N LYS A 90 9.46 1.07 -1.55
CA LYS A 90 10.32 2.06 -0.91
C LYS A 90 9.70 2.58 0.38
N ILE A 91 10.57 2.93 1.32
CA ILE A 91 10.19 3.66 2.53
C ILE A 91 10.10 5.13 2.17
N VAL A 92 8.90 5.68 2.26
CA VAL A 92 8.63 7.08 1.95
C VAL A 92 7.88 7.74 3.10
N THR A 93 7.91 9.06 3.12
CA THR A 93 7.02 9.87 3.95
C THR A 93 5.96 10.49 3.04
N ILE A 94 4.69 10.27 3.37
CA ILE A 94 3.54 10.85 2.66
C ILE A 94 2.91 11.91 3.54
N GLN A 95 2.79 13.12 3.01
CA GLN A 95 2.11 14.24 3.64
C GLN A 95 1.15 14.89 2.65
N TYR A 96 0.11 15.58 3.13
CA TYR A 96 -0.85 16.24 2.23
C TYR A 96 -0.71 17.76 2.31
N ARG A 97 -0.42 18.41 1.17
CA ARG A 97 -0.41 19.87 1.05
C ARG A 97 -1.84 20.38 0.93
N GLY A 98 -2.23 21.29 1.82
CA GLY A 98 -3.57 21.89 1.84
C GLY A 98 -4.73 20.88 1.92
N GLY A 99 -4.46 19.63 2.35
CA GLY A 99 -5.45 18.55 2.37
C GLY A 99 -5.91 18.06 0.97
N ALA A 100 -5.26 18.49 -0.11
CA ALA A 100 -5.72 18.23 -1.48
C ALA A 100 -4.70 17.48 -2.34
N GLU A 101 -3.41 17.51 -2.01
CA GLU A 101 -2.39 16.85 -2.82
C GLU A 101 -1.42 16.06 -1.93
N ALA A 102 -1.21 14.80 -2.27
CA ALA A 102 -0.24 13.94 -1.61
C ALA A 102 1.17 14.22 -2.13
N GLN A 103 2.05 14.71 -1.25
CA GLN A 103 3.46 14.83 -1.50
C GLN A 103 4.19 13.57 -0.99
N VAL A 104 4.93 12.92 -1.89
CA VAL A 104 5.76 11.75 -1.57
C VAL A 104 7.22 12.19 -1.43
N ILE A 105 7.77 12.01 -0.24
CA ILE A 105 9.16 12.33 0.09
C ILE A 105 9.92 11.00 0.20
N ASN A 106 10.90 10.81 -0.68
CA ASN A 106 11.79 9.64 -0.62
C ASN A 106 12.77 9.82 0.55
N ASN A 107 12.92 8.77 1.36
CA ASN A 107 13.92 8.71 2.43
C ASN A 107 15.15 7.91 1.99
#